data_AF-H2C491-F1
#
_entry.id   AF-H2C491-F1
#
_cell.length_a   1.000
_cell.length_b   1.000
_cell.length_c   1.000
_cell.angle_alpha   90.00
_cell.angle_beta   90.00
_cell.angle_gamma   90.00
#
_symmetry.space_group_name_H-M   'P 1'
#
loop_
_entity.id
_entity.type
_entity.pdbx_description
1 polymer ?
#
loop_
_entity_poly.entity_id
_entity_poly.type
_entity_poly.pdbx_seq_one_letter_code
_entity_poly.pdbx_strand_id
1 'polypeptide(L)' 'KGKRKKVVYFARATNLNLPKGEVLDLYNKVRGPIETSYRNIKAFLPFTSSTKFVFRTLIFVLAIVLYSLYTVFKGE' A
#
# COMPACT_ATOMS: atom_id res chain seq x y z
N LYS A 1 9.49 12.26 35.45
CA LYS A 1 9.39 11.71 34.07
C LYS A 1 8.22 12.38 33.36
N GLY A 2 8.48 13.41 32.55
CA GLY A 2 7.43 14.19 31.89
C GLY A 2 6.63 13.36 30.88
N LYS A 3 5.30 13.44 30.95
CA LYS A 3 4.40 12.81 29.96
C LYS A 3 4.72 13.40 28.58
N ARG A 4 5.32 12.61 27.68
CA ARG A 4 5.39 12.96 26.25
C ARG A 4 3.96 13.19 25.78
N LYS A 5 3.59 14.44 25.48
CA LYS A 5 2.33 14.76 24.82
C LYS A 5 2.34 14.03 23.48
N LYS A 6 1.52 12.98 23.36
CA LYS A 6 1.28 12.27 22.11
C LYS A 6 0.63 13.28 21.19
N VAL A 7 1.37 13.81 20.22
CA VAL A 7 0.83 14.77 19.27
C VAL A 7 -0.13 13.98 18.38
N VAL A 8 -1.42 14.23 18.53
CA VAL A 8 -2.47 13.52 17.79
C VAL A 8 -2.99 14.44 16.70
N TYR A 9 -2.38 14.32 15.53
CA TYR A 9 -3.06 14.56 14.28
C TYR A 9 -3.77 13.24 13.87
N PHE A 10 -4.70 13.23 12.92
CA PHE A 10 -5.14 12.04 12.12
C PHE A 10 -6.58 11.52 12.18
N ALA A 11 -7.41 11.70 13.21
CA ALA A 11 -8.72 11.02 13.24
C ALA A 11 -9.95 11.93 13.13
N ARG A 12 -9.84 13.12 12.52
CA ARG A 12 -10.98 14.06 12.38
C ARG A 12 -11.35 14.43 10.94
N ALA A 13 -10.56 14.01 9.96
CA ALA A 13 -10.81 14.28 8.54
C ALA A 13 -11.55 13.13 7.85
N THR A 14 -12.40 12.41 8.58
CA THR A 14 -13.16 11.26 8.06
C THR A 14 -14.63 11.42 8.44
N ASN A 15 -15.55 11.18 7.52
CA ASN A 15 -17.00 11.18 7.78
C ASN A 15 -17.48 9.91 8.51
N LEU A 16 -16.57 9.17 9.15
CA LEU A 16 -16.87 7.92 9.85
C LEU A 16 -17.33 8.22 11.27
N ASN A 17 -18.47 7.66 11.67
CA ASN A 17 -18.94 7.73 13.05
C ASN A 17 -18.32 6.61 13.90
N LEU A 18 -16.99 6.60 13.97
CA LEU A 18 -16.20 5.59 14.70
C LEU A 18 -15.31 6.26 15.74
N PRO A 19 -15.02 5.59 16.87
CA PRO A 19 -14.05 6.10 17.82
C PRO A 19 -12.65 6.09 17.19
N LYS A 20 -11.85 7.09 17.54
CA LYS A 20 -10.50 7.32 16.98
C LYS A 20 -9.60 6.06 16.94
N GLY A 21 -9.68 5.20 17.96
CA GLY A 21 -8.89 3.97 18.02
C GLY A 21 -9.22 3.02 16.87
N GLU A 22 -10.50 2.83 16.60
CA GLU A 22 -11.00 1.99 15.51
C GLU A 22 -10.70 2.59 14.14
N VAL A 23 -10.77 3.92 13.99
CA VAL A 23 -10.38 4.59 12.73
C VAL A 23 -8.90 4.34 12.42
N LEU A 24 -8.04 4.41 13.42
CA LEU A 24 -6.60 4.16 13.24
C LEU A 24 -6.32 2.69 12.96
N ASP A 25 -7.02 1.77 13.64
CA ASP A 25 -6.89 0.34 13.41
C ASP A 25 -7.34 -0.03 11.98
N LEU A 26 -8.50 0.48 11.55
CA LEU A 26 -9.00 0.33 10.19
C LEU A 26 -8.00 0.88 9.16
N TYR A 27 -7.47 2.08 9.40
CA TYR A 27 -6.47 2.68 8.53
C TYR A 27 -5.22 1.79 8.38
N ASN A 28 -4.67 1.31 9.49
CA ASN A 28 -3.48 0.46 9.47
C ASN A 28 -3.78 -0.90 8.82
N LYS A 29 -4.96 -1.47 9.08
CA LYS A 29 -5.41 -2.73 8.49
C LYS A 29 -5.53 -2.66 6.97
N VAL A 30 -5.94 -1.52 6.42
CA VAL A 30 -6.05 -1.33 4.97
C VAL A 30 -4.72 -0.89 4.35
N ARG A 31 -4.02 0.07 4.98
CA ARG A 31 -2.78 0.63 4.44
C ARG A 31 -1.65 -0.39 4.38
N GLY A 32 -1.46 -1.18 5.44
CA GLY A 32 -0.34 -2.13 5.54
C GLY A 32 -0.28 -3.12 4.39
N PRO A 33 -1.39 -3.85 4.09
CA PRO A 33 -1.47 -4.74 2.95
C PRO A 33 -1.25 -4.05 1.60
N ILE A 34 -1.80 -2.85 1.39
CA ILE A 34 -1.63 -2.08 0.15
C ILE A 34 -0.16 -1.70 -0.05
N GLU A 35 0.47 -1.15 0.98
CA GLU A 35 1.88 -0.72 0.93
C GLU A 35 2.82 -1.91 0.71
N THR A 36 2.53 -3.05 1.36
CA THR A 36 3.28 -4.30 1.17
C THR A 36 3.11 -4.85 -0.24
N SER A 37 1.89 -4.83 -0.77
CA SER A 37 1.60 -5.27 -2.15
C SER A 37 2.35 -4.40 -3.16
N TYR A 38 2.34 -3.07 -2.97
CA TYR A 38 3.12 -2.15 -3.83
C TYR A 38 4.61 -2.43 -3.78
N ARG A 39 5.17 -2.69 -2.59
CA ARG A 39 6.58 -3.04 -2.43
C ARG A 39 6.94 -4.34 -3.16
N ASN A 40 6.05 -5.33 -3.09
CA ASN A 40 6.23 -6.60 -3.78
C ASN A 40 6.13 -6.44 -5.30
N ILE A 41 5.11 -5.75 -5.81
CA ILE A 41 4.96 -5.45 -7.25
C ILE A 41 6.20 -4.72 -7.77
N LYS A 42 6.75 -3.77 -7.00
CA LYS A 42 7.97 -3.06 -7.36
C LYS A 42 9.18 -3.98 -7.55
N ALA A 43 9.25 -5.10 -6.82
CA ALA A 43 10.32 -6.09 -7.00
C ALA A 43 10.24 -6.81 -8.35
N PHE A 44 9.05 -6.89 -8.97
CA PHE A 44 8.85 -7.46 -10.31
C PHE A 44 9.07 -6.44 -11.43
N LEU A 45 9.18 -5.14 -11.12
CA LEU A 45 9.41 -4.11 -12.12
C LEU A 45 10.89 -4.16 -12.58
N PRO A 46 11.17 -4.41 -13.87
CA PRO A 46 12.51 -4.27 -14.40
C PRO A 46 12.98 -2.81 -14.30
N PHE A 47 14.27 -2.60 -14.03
CA PHE A 47 14.90 -1.28 -14.13
C PHE A 47 14.92 -0.85 -15.59
N THR A 48 13.95 -0.04 -15.99
CA THR A 48 13.88 0.46 -17.37
C THR A 48 14.22 1.95 -17.42
N SER A 49 15.11 2.31 -18.35
CA SER A 49 15.49 3.72 -18.61
C SER A 49 14.49 4.46 -19.52
N SER A 50 13.54 3.76 -20.14
CA SER A 50 12.57 4.36 -21.06
C SER A 50 11.62 5.33 -20.34
N THR A 51 11.45 6.51 -20.92
CA THR A 51 10.56 7.59 -20.45
C THR A 51 9.18 7.56 -21.12
N LYS A 52 8.98 6.70 -22.13
CA LYS A 52 7.70 6.60 -22.85
C LYS A 52 6.62 6.07 -21.93
N PHE A 53 5.53 6.84 -21.78
CA PHE A 53 4.39 6.50 -20.91
C PHE A 53 3.81 5.11 -21.22
N VAL A 54 3.58 4.80 -22.50
CA VAL A 54 3.03 3.51 -22.97
C VAL A 54 3.89 2.32 -22.53
N PHE A 55 5.21 2.50 -22.51
CA PHE A 55 6.12 1.44 -22.10
C PHE A 55 6.10 1.24 -20.58
N ARG A 56 6.03 2.34 -19.81
CA ARG A 56 5.88 2.30 -18.35
C ARG A 56 4.58 1.62 -17.92
N THR A 57 3.47 1.92 -18.60
CA THR A 57 2.18 1.29 -18.31
C THR A 57 2.18 -0.19 -18.66
N LEU A 58 2.74 -0.57 -19.81
CA LEU A 58 2.84 -1.99 -20.20
C LEU A 58 3.62 -2.81 -19.18
N ILE A 59 4.79 -2.32 -18.74
CA ILE A 59 5.61 -3.00 -17.74
C ILE A 59 4.89 -3.08 -16.39
N PHE A 60 4.21 -2.01 -16.00
CA PHE A 60 3.45 -1.97 -14.76
C PHE A 60 2.31 -3.00 -14.75
N VAL A 61 1.56 -3.09 -15.85
CA VAL A 61 0.51 -4.11 -16.01
C VAL A 61 1.11 -5.51 -15.97
N LEU A 62 2.24 -5.75 -16.63
CA LEU A 62 2.93 -7.04 -16.60
C LEU A 62 3.36 -7.42 -15.17
N ALA A 63 3.92 -6.48 -14.41
CA ALA A 63 4.32 -6.72 -13.02
C ALA A 63 3.12 -7.02 -12.11
N ILE A 64 1.96 -6.39 -12.33
CA ILE A 64 0.72 -6.73 -11.61
C ILE A 64 0.29 -8.16 -11.93
N VAL A 65 0.25 -8.55 -13.21
CA VAL A 65 -0.16 -9.90 -13.62
C VAL A 65 0.76 -10.96 -13.01
N LEU A 66 2.07 -10.74 -13.05
CA LEU A 66 3.06 -11.64 -12.43
C LEU A 66 2.89 -11.71 -10.91
N TYR A 67 2.62 -10.58 -10.25
CA TYR A 67 2.35 -10.56 -8.81
C TYR A 67 1.06 -11.32 -8.48
N SER A 68 -0.02 -11.14 -9.25
CA SER A 68 -1.28 -11.86 -9.07
C SER A 68 -1.10 -13.37 -9.23
N LEU A 69 -0.39 -13.81 -10.28
CA LEU A 69 -0.02 -15.22 -10.47
C LEU A 69 0.78 -15.74 -9.27
N TYR A 70 1.82 -15.02 -8.86
CA TYR A 70 2.63 -15.39 -7.69
C TYR A 70 1.79 -15.50 -6.41
N THR A 71 0.84 -14.58 -6.18
CA THR A 71 -0.02 -14.64 -4.99
C THR A 71 -1.00 -15.80 -5.00
N VAL A 72 -1.54 -16.16 -6.18
CA VAL A 72 -2.43 -17.31 -6.33
C VAL A 72 -1.66 -18.61 -6.08
N PHE A 73 -0.50 -18.79 -6.71
CA PHE A 73 0.30 -20.01 -6.56
C PHE A 73 1.03 -20.12 -5.22
N LYS A 74 1.31 -19.01 -4.53
CA LYS A 74 1.88 -19.04 -3.17
C LYS A 74 0.84 -19.40 -2.09
N GLY A 75 -0.45 -19.31 -2.43
CA GLY A 75 -1.55 -19.64 -1.54
C GLY A 75 -1.91 -21.13 -1.50
N GLU A 76 -1.37 -21.93 -2.41
CA GLU A 76 -1.31 -23.41 -2.36
C GLU A 76 -0.07 -23.87 -1.59
#